data_AF-A0A537QS73-F1
#
_entry.id   AF-A0A537QS73-F1
#
_cell.length_a   1.000
_cell.length_b   1.000
_cell.length_c   1.000
_cell.angle_alpha   90.00
_cell.angle_beta   90.00
_cell.angle_gamma   90.00
#
_symmetry.space_group_name_H-M   'P 1'
#
loop_
_entity.id
_entity.type
_entity.pdbx_description
1 polymer ?
#
loop_
_entity_poly.entity_id
_entity_poly.type
_entity_poly.pdbx_seq_one_letter_code
_entity_poly.pdbx_strand_id
1 'polypeptide(L)'
;LPDRTQEEAEAVRAYGGELIFTPGDIVYSSSKLINLAPPAIKLEKLQILMERNGISFDKLRGTLDAMAGRRVHVIGDTIVDSYSHCAMLGGQAKTPTMTVLFERKVDYLGGAAIVAKHLAAAGGEVTFSTVLGDDGYGDFVVAGLKEVGINVHAVVDKSRPTVSKNSIVVGNYRLLKVDTLDNRSIS
;
A
#
# COMPACT_ATOMS: atom_id res chain seq x y z
N LEU A 1 41.48 -14.48 -6.40
CA LEU A 1 40.54 -13.80 -7.32
C LEU A 1 39.20 -14.50 -7.23
N PRO A 2 38.05 -13.79 -7.16
CA PRO A 2 36.74 -14.43 -7.24
C PRO A 2 36.64 -15.32 -8.48
N ASP A 3 35.84 -16.38 -8.44
CA ASP A 3 35.80 -17.40 -9.51
C ASP A 3 35.55 -16.80 -10.90
N ARG A 4 34.63 -15.83 -11.02
CA ARG A 4 34.38 -15.12 -12.29
C ARG A 4 35.58 -14.33 -12.81
N THR A 5 36.39 -13.77 -11.92
CA THR A 5 37.60 -13.04 -12.31
C THR A 5 38.72 -13.99 -12.75
N GLN A 6 38.66 -15.27 -12.37
CA GLN A 6 39.59 -16.28 -12.86
C GLN A 6 39.24 -16.70 -14.29
N GLU A 7 37.96 -16.94 -14.58
CA GLU A 7 37.48 -17.23 -15.95
C GLU A 7 37.85 -16.11 -16.94
N GLU A 8 37.65 -14.85 -16.55
CA GLU A 8 38.02 -13.68 -17.36
C GLU A 8 39.55 -13.60 -17.57
N ALA A 9 40.34 -13.88 -16.54
CA ALA A 9 41.81 -13.85 -16.63
C ALA A 9 42.36 -14.94 -17.57
N GLU A 10 41.77 -16.14 -17.55
CA GLU A 10 42.15 -17.23 -18.45
C GLU A 10 41.84 -16.90 -19.91
N ALA A 11 40.66 -16.33 -20.18
CA ALA A 11 40.28 -15.89 -21.52
C ALA A 11 41.24 -14.82 -22.05
N VAL A 12 41.56 -13.80 -21.26
CA VAL A 12 42.49 -12.72 -21.65
C VAL A 12 43.88 -13.27 -21.98
N ARG A 13 44.40 -14.21 -21.17
CA ARG A 13 45.68 -14.86 -21.43
C ARG A 13 45.68 -15.71 -22.70
N ALA A 14 44.58 -16.41 -23.01
CA ALA A 14 44.47 -17.23 -24.21
C ALA A 14 44.64 -16.43 -25.51
N TYR A 15 44.28 -15.14 -25.50
CA TYR A 15 44.47 -14.22 -26.62
C TYR A 15 45.77 -13.39 -26.54
N GLY A 16 46.69 -13.76 -25.64
CA GLY A 16 47.98 -13.08 -25.46
C GLY A 16 47.90 -11.76 -24.70
N GLY A 17 46.79 -11.47 -24.04
CA GLY A 17 46.63 -10.30 -23.18
C GLY A 17 47.17 -10.53 -21.76
N GLU A 18 47.45 -9.44 -21.07
CA GLU A 18 47.86 -9.43 -19.66
C GLU A 18 46.83 -8.67 -18.82
N LEU A 19 46.46 -9.23 -17.66
CA LEU A 19 45.54 -8.60 -16.73
C LEU A 19 46.34 -7.91 -15.61
N ILE A 20 46.38 -6.58 -15.65
CA ILE A 20 47.11 -5.77 -14.66
C ILE A 20 46.11 -5.22 -13.64
N PHE A 21 46.34 -5.49 -12.35
CA PHE A 21 45.58 -4.90 -11.25
C PHE A 21 46.33 -3.68 -10.72
N THR A 22 45.76 -2.49 -10.89
CA THR A 22 46.29 -1.25 -10.32
C THR A 22 45.78 -1.08 -8.88
N PRO A 23 46.66 -1.11 -7.85
CA PRO A 23 46.24 -0.82 -6.48
C PRO A 23 45.93 0.67 -6.35
N GLY A 24 44.65 1.02 -6.20
CA GLY A 24 44.22 2.39 -5.95
C GLY A 24 43.12 2.92 -6.86
N ASP A 25 42.75 2.22 -7.92
CA ASP A 25 41.60 2.62 -8.73
C ASP A 25 40.30 2.27 -7.99
N ILE A 26 39.59 3.31 -7.55
CA ILE A 26 38.23 3.17 -7.05
C ILE A 26 37.37 2.76 -8.24
N VAL A 27 37.16 1.45 -8.41
CA VAL A 27 36.19 0.93 -9.38
C VAL A 27 34.80 1.28 -8.85
N TYR A 28 34.30 2.45 -9.21
CA TYR A 28 32.90 2.75 -9.02
C TYR A 28 32.12 1.88 -10.00
N SER A 29 31.45 0.83 -9.50
CA SER A 29 30.44 0.12 -10.30
C SER A 29 29.52 1.15 -10.94
N SER A 30 29.23 1.00 -12.24
CA SER A 30 28.31 1.89 -12.96
C SER A 30 26.96 2.02 -12.21
N SER A 31 26.53 0.96 -11.54
CA SER A 31 25.35 0.99 -10.66
C SER A 31 25.53 1.92 -9.46
N LYS A 32 26.71 1.96 -8.84
CA LYS A 32 27.04 2.86 -7.73
C LYS A 32 27.08 4.33 -8.19
N LEU A 33 27.58 4.62 -9.39
CA LEU A 33 27.55 5.96 -9.98
C LEU A 33 26.13 6.40 -10.33
N ILE A 34 25.33 5.53 -10.96
CA ILE A 34 23.93 5.81 -11.31
C ILE A 34 23.09 6.05 -10.05
N ASN A 35 23.33 5.28 -8.99
CA ASN A 35 22.61 5.46 -7.72
C ASN A 35 23.04 6.70 -6.93
N LEU A 36 24.19 7.31 -7.27
CA LEU A 36 24.65 8.55 -6.63
C LEU A 36 23.78 9.75 -7.04
N ALA A 37 23.30 9.73 -8.29
CA ALA A 37 22.41 10.75 -8.85
C ALA A 37 21.46 10.09 -9.87
N PRO A 38 20.42 9.39 -9.39
CA PRO A 38 19.49 8.72 -10.29
C PRO A 38 18.81 9.74 -11.20
N PRO A 39 18.74 9.49 -12.52
CA PRO A 39 18.10 10.42 -13.43
C PRO A 39 16.60 10.52 -13.09
N ALA A 40 16.06 11.73 -13.10
CA ALA A 40 14.69 12.02 -12.68
C ALA A 40 13.65 11.63 -13.74
N ILE A 41 13.68 10.39 -14.22
CA ILE A 41 12.88 9.90 -15.36
C ILE A 41 11.43 9.51 -15.04
N LYS A 42 10.86 10.08 -13.97
CA LYS A 42 9.52 9.67 -13.49
C LYS A 42 8.44 10.03 -14.51
N LEU A 43 8.55 11.20 -15.11
CA LEU A 43 7.56 11.71 -16.06
C LEU A 43 7.67 10.98 -17.40
N GLU A 44 8.89 10.69 -17.85
CA GLU A 44 9.19 9.94 -19.07
C GLU A 44 8.68 8.51 -18.96
N LYS A 45 8.89 7.86 -17.81
CA LYS A 45 8.30 6.54 -17.53
C LYS A 45 6.78 6.59 -17.59
N LEU A 46 6.17 7.60 -16.97
CA LEU A 46 4.72 7.78 -17.00
C LEU A 46 4.22 8.00 -18.44
N GLN A 47 4.89 8.85 -19.20
CA GLN A 47 4.55 9.16 -20.58
C GLN A 47 4.64 7.92 -21.47
N ILE A 48 5.73 7.14 -21.38
CA ILE A 48 5.89 5.89 -22.14
C ILE A 48 4.78 4.89 -21.78
N LEU A 49 4.42 4.78 -20.49
CA LEU A 49 3.32 3.90 -20.07
C LEU A 49 1.97 4.39 -20.59
N MET A 50 1.73 5.70 -20.57
CA MET A 50 0.52 6.31 -21.10
C MET A 50 0.39 6.08 -22.60
N GLU A 51 1.46 6.32 -23.37
CA GLU A 51 1.51 6.09 -24.81
C GLU A 51 1.29 4.61 -25.14
N ARG A 52 2.01 3.70 -24.48
CA ARG A 52 1.89 2.25 -24.70
C ARG A 52 0.50 1.70 -24.42
N ASN A 53 -0.23 2.27 -23.47
CA ASN A 53 -1.58 1.84 -23.09
C ASN A 53 -2.68 2.70 -23.73
N GLY A 54 -2.34 3.65 -24.61
CA GLY A 54 -3.31 4.56 -25.22
C GLY A 54 -4.12 5.35 -24.17
N ILE A 55 -3.46 5.82 -23.12
CA ILE A 55 -4.02 6.66 -22.05
C ILE A 55 -3.57 8.08 -22.29
N SER A 56 -4.51 9.01 -22.45
CA SER A 56 -4.26 10.45 -22.50
C SER A 56 -4.98 11.15 -21.36
N PHE A 57 -4.55 12.36 -21.00
CA PHE A 57 -5.27 13.15 -20.00
C PHE A 57 -6.71 13.46 -20.43
N ASP A 58 -6.97 13.65 -21.72
CA ASP A 58 -8.32 13.87 -22.23
C ASP A 58 -9.20 12.62 -22.06
N LYS A 59 -8.64 11.42 -22.29
CA LYS A 59 -9.34 10.16 -22.03
C LYS A 59 -9.64 9.97 -20.54
N LEU A 60 -8.70 10.34 -19.66
CA LEU A 60 -8.91 10.27 -18.21
C LEU A 60 -10.03 11.23 -17.76
N ARG A 61 -10.00 12.49 -18.22
CA ARG A 61 -11.06 13.47 -17.94
C ARG A 61 -12.40 13.00 -18.47
N GLY A 62 -12.46 12.61 -19.73
CA GLY A 62 -13.70 12.09 -20.34
C GLY A 62 -14.24 10.84 -19.64
N THR A 63 -13.38 10.00 -19.08
CA THR A 63 -13.80 8.85 -18.26
C THR A 63 -14.44 9.29 -16.94
N LEU A 64 -13.86 10.29 -16.27
CA LEU A 64 -14.44 10.87 -15.05
C LEU A 64 -15.77 11.58 -15.34
N ASP A 65 -15.85 12.36 -16.42
CA ASP A 65 -17.08 13.02 -16.82
C ASP A 65 -18.19 11.99 -17.11
N ALA A 66 -17.84 10.85 -17.71
CA ALA A 66 -18.76 9.76 -18.01
C ALA A 66 -19.22 8.94 -16.79
N MET A 67 -18.59 9.14 -15.62
CA MET A 67 -19.01 8.51 -14.36
C MET A 67 -20.20 9.24 -13.73
N ALA A 68 -20.40 10.52 -14.02
CA ALA A 68 -21.54 11.29 -13.54
C ALA A 68 -22.86 10.59 -13.89
N GLY A 69 -23.69 10.30 -12.87
CA GLY A 69 -24.99 9.63 -13.04
C GLY A 69 -24.90 8.11 -13.32
N ARG A 70 -23.71 7.50 -13.28
CA ARG A 70 -23.57 6.05 -13.34
C ARG A 70 -23.95 5.43 -12.02
N ARG A 71 -24.93 4.53 -12.04
CA ARG A 71 -25.32 3.73 -10.88
C ARG A 71 -24.39 2.54 -10.73
N VAL A 72 -23.72 2.43 -9.59
CA VAL A 72 -22.79 1.35 -9.28
C VAL A 72 -23.18 0.69 -7.98
N HIS A 73 -23.34 -0.63 -7.98
CA HIS A 73 -23.56 -1.41 -6.77
C HIS A 73 -22.27 -2.14 -6.40
N VAL A 74 -21.66 -1.73 -5.30
CA VAL A 74 -20.51 -2.40 -4.71
C VAL A 74 -21.00 -3.44 -3.70
N ILE A 75 -20.47 -4.66 -3.78
CA ILE A 75 -20.74 -5.72 -2.82
C ILE A 75 -19.39 -6.26 -2.36
N GLY A 76 -19.19 -6.30 -1.04
CA GLY A 76 -17.98 -6.91 -0.50
C GLY A 76 -17.70 -6.51 0.94
N ASP A 77 -16.55 -6.98 1.42
CA ASP A 77 -16.16 -6.84 2.81
C ASP A 77 -15.67 -5.43 3.11
N THR A 78 -16.19 -4.87 4.19
CA THR A 78 -15.65 -3.64 4.77
C THR A 78 -14.51 -3.98 5.71
N ILE A 79 -13.42 -3.21 5.65
CA ILE A 79 -12.32 -3.28 6.59
C ILE A 79 -12.14 -1.90 7.22
N VAL A 80 -12.01 -1.82 8.53
CA VAL A 80 -11.52 -0.60 9.19
C VAL A 80 -10.01 -0.71 9.35
N ASP A 81 -9.27 0.07 8.57
CA ASP A 81 -7.82 0.15 8.66
C ASP A 81 -7.45 1.19 9.74
N SER A 82 -6.91 0.71 10.85
CA SER A 82 -6.53 1.52 12.01
C SER A 82 -5.02 1.75 12.06
N TYR A 83 -4.64 2.96 12.43
CA TYR A 83 -3.25 3.34 12.72
C TYR A 83 -3.15 3.84 14.14
N SER A 84 -2.55 3.03 15.01
CA SER A 84 -2.18 3.43 16.36
C SER A 84 -0.78 4.02 16.31
N HIS A 85 -0.70 5.34 16.31
CA HIS A 85 0.57 6.06 16.36
C HIS A 85 1.09 6.10 17.79
N CYS A 86 2.34 5.71 17.94
CA CYS A 86 3.00 5.58 19.21
C CYS A 86 4.43 6.16 19.17
N ALA A 87 4.95 6.54 20.33
CA ALA A 87 6.36 6.85 20.54
C ALA A 87 7.10 5.65 21.14
N MET A 88 8.36 5.43 20.73
CA MET A 88 9.22 4.41 21.34
C MET A 88 9.60 4.85 22.76
N LEU A 89 9.30 4.04 23.77
CA LEU A 89 9.82 4.23 25.12
C LEU A 89 11.07 3.39 25.38
N GLY A 90 11.23 2.26 24.66
CA GLY A 90 12.34 1.31 24.82
C GLY A 90 11.85 -0.13 25.01
N GLY A 91 12.74 -1.10 25.20
CA GLY A 91 12.44 -2.50 25.52
C GLY A 91 13.16 -2.95 26.79
N GLN A 92 12.49 -3.73 27.65
CA GLN A 92 12.78 -3.77 29.09
C GLN A 92 13.69 -4.89 29.58
N ALA A 93 14.32 -4.57 30.71
CA ALA A 93 15.07 -5.42 31.64
C ALA A 93 14.26 -6.52 32.35
N LYS A 94 12.94 -6.67 32.08
CA LYS A 94 12.08 -7.73 32.65
C LYS A 94 11.68 -8.79 31.61
N THR A 95 11.32 -8.37 30.41
CA THR A 95 10.96 -9.24 29.28
C THR A 95 11.49 -8.61 27.99
N PRO A 96 11.94 -9.41 27.01
CA PRO A 96 12.49 -8.91 25.74
C PRO A 96 11.38 -8.41 24.80
N THR A 97 10.58 -7.47 25.28
CA THR A 97 9.41 -6.91 24.62
C THR A 97 9.54 -5.40 24.49
N MET A 98 9.13 -4.88 23.34
CA MET A 98 9.12 -3.45 23.07
C MET A 98 7.98 -2.77 23.81
N THR A 99 8.27 -1.60 24.39
CA THR A 99 7.31 -0.74 25.06
C THR A 99 7.14 0.54 24.25
N VAL A 100 5.89 0.87 23.95
CA VAL A 100 5.53 2.07 23.19
C VAL A 100 4.48 2.87 23.95
N LEU A 101 4.54 4.19 23.85
CA LEU A 101 3.53 5.11 24.38
C LEU A 101 2.50 5.39 23.29
N PHE A 102 1.21 5.12 23.56
CA PHE A 102 0.14 5.50 22.65
C PHE A 102 0.00 7.02 22.59
N GLU A 103 -0.07 7.58 21.37
CA GLU A 103 -0.25 9.01 21.15
C GLU A 103 -1.63 9.31 20.57
N ARG A 104 -1.98 8.65 19.45
CA ARG A 104 -3.26 8.83 18.79
C ARG A 104 -3.63 7.64 17.92
N LYS A 105 -4.92 7.51 17.62
CA LYS A 105 -5.46 6.52 16.70
C LYS A 105 -6.16 7.23 15.54
N VAL A 106 -5.97 6.73 14.33
CA VAL A 106 -6.73 7.18 13.14
C VAL A 106 -7.28 5.97 12.44
N ASP A 107 -8.57 6.01 12.16
CA ASP A 107 -9.31 4.93 11.52
C ASP A 107 -9.73 5.36 10.12
N TYR A 108 -9.57 4.45 9.16
CA TYR A 108 -9.92 4.65 7.77
C TYR A 108 -10.89 3.57 7.31
N LEU A 109 -11.81 3.95 6.44
CA LEU A 109 -12.65 3.00 5.71
C LEU A 109 -11.80 2.38 4.61
N GLY A 110 -11.64 1.06 4.64
CA GLY A 110 -10.88 0.23 3.71
C GLY A 110 -11.73 -0.88 3.11
N GLY A 111 -11.08 -1.84 2.44
CA GLY A 111 -11.77 -2.94 1.75
C GLY A 111 -12.69 -2.44 0.61
N ALA A 112 -13.89 -3.00 0.51
CA ALA A 112 -14.88 -2.57 -0.48
C ALA A 112 -15.45 -1.17 -0.18
N ALA A 113 -15.41 -0.72 1.08
CA ALA A 113 -15.92 0.60 1.47
C ALA A 113 -15.10 1.74 0.84
N ILE A 114 -13.76 1.63 0.76
CA ILE A 114 -12.96 2.67 0.09
C ILE A 114 -13.20 2.71 -1.42
N VAL A 115 -13.45 1.54 -2.03
CA VAL A 115 -13.82 1.45 -3.45
C VAL A 115 -15.13 2.21 -3.70
N ALA A 116 -16.13 1.98 -2.84
CA ALA A 116 -17.40 2.71 -2.91
C ALA A 116 -17.19 4.23 -2.75
N LYS A 117 -16.33 4.67 -1.82
CA LYS A 117 -15.99 6.09 -1.66
C LYS A 117 -15.30 6.69 -2.89
N HIS A 118 -14.36 5.98 -3.50
CA HIS A 118 -13.69 6.46 -4.71
C HIS A 118 -14.66 6.59 -5.89
N LEU A 119 -15.59 5.64 -6.05
CA LEU A 119 -16.61 5.68 -7.09
C LEU A 119 -17.58 6.84 -6.88
N ALA A 120 -18.01 7.08 -5.64
CA ALA A 120 -18.86 8.22 -5.30
C ALA A 120 -18.14 9.55 -5.54
N ALA A 121 -16.87 9.65 -5.13
CA ALA A 121 -16.03 10.84 -5.38
C ALA A 121 -15.78 11.09 -6.88
N ALA A 122 -15.81 10.05 -7.72
CA ALA A 122 -15.72 10.15 -9.17
C ALA A 122 -17.06 10.56 -9.84
N GLY A 123 -18.13 10.83 -9.07
CA GLY A 123 -19.43 11.26 -9.58
C GLY A 123 -20.46 10.14 -9.77
N GLY A 124 -20.13 8.90 -9.38
CA GLY A 124 -21.05 7.77 -9.46
C GLY A 124 -22.13 7.82 -8.37
N GLU A 125 -23.33 7.33 -8.70
CA GLU A 125 -24.39 7.03 -7.75
C GLU A 125 -24.15 5.63 -7.17
N VAL A 126 -23.62 5.57 -5.95
CA VAL A 126 -23.14 4.32 -5.37
C VAL A 126 -24.13 3.75 -4.35
N THR A 127 -24.47 2.48 -4.54
CA THR A 127 -25.07 1.63 -3.51
C THR A 127 -24.02 0.64 -3.02
N PHE A 128 -23.93 0.40 -1.72
CA PHE A 128 -22.94 -0.50 -1.13
C PHE A 128 -23.60 -1.50 -0.18
N SER A 129 -23.39 -2.79 -0.43
CA SER A 129 -23.83 -3.88 0.43
C SER A 129 -22.65 -4.56 1.11
N THR A 130 -22.73 -4.72 2.43
CA THR A 130 -21.65 -5.28 3.25
C THR A 130 -22.20 -5.91 4.53
N VAL A 131 -21.37 -6.72 5.19
CA VAL A 131 -21.67 -7.28 6.52
C VAL A 131 -20.81 -6.58 7.56
N LEU A 132 -21.42 -6.15 8.66
CA LEU A 132 -20.77 -5.47 9.79
C LEU A 132 -21.12 -6.17 11.10
N GLY A 133 -20.29 -6.00 12.12
CA GLY A 133 -20.62 -6.39 13.48
C GLY A 133 -21.55 -5.38 14.15
N ASP A 134 -22.14 -5.78 15.28
CA ASP A 134 -22.87 -4.90 16.19
C ASP A 134 -21.90 -4.21 17.15
N ASP A 135 -21.06 -3.32 16.59
CA ASP A 135 -19.98 -2.64 17.30
C ASP A 135 -19.72 -1.22 16.79
N GLY A 136 -18.90 -0.47 17.53
CA GLY A 136 -18.61 0.93 17.20
C GLY A 136 -17.87 1.13 15.86
N TYR A 137 -17.19 0.10 15.34
CA TYR A 137 -16.64 0.16 13.99
C TYR A 137 -17.71 0.03 12.92
N GLY A 138 -18.73 -0.80 13.15
CA GLY A 138 -19.92 -0.86 12.31
C GLY A 138 -20.60 0.50 12.20
N ASP A 139 -20.78 1.18 13.34
CA ASP A 139 -21.36 2.53 13.37
C ASP A 139 -20.48 3.55 12.62
N PHE A 140 -19.16 3.53 12.85
CA PHE A 140 -18.19 4.37 12.15
C PHE A 140 -18.26 4.19 10.62
N VAL A 141 -18.37 2.95 10.15
CA VAL A 141 -18.50 2.61 8.73
C VAL A 141 -19.77 3.21 8.16
N VAL A 142 -20.92 2.96 8.78
CA VAL A 142 -22.21 3.44 8.28
C VAL A 142 -22.23 4.96 8.25
N ALA A 143 -21.73 5.63 9.28
CA ALA A 143 -21.64 7.08 9.34
C ALA A 143 -20.75 7.65 8.20
N GLY A 144 -19.53 7.13 8.06
CA GLY A 144 -18.57 7.66 7.08
C GLY A 144 -18.92 7.38 5.62
N LEU A 145 -19.78 6.39 5.35
CA LEU A 145 -20.34 6.14 4.01
C LEU A 145 -21.56 7.04 3.72
N LYS A 146 -22.44 7.24 4.71
CA LYS A 146 -23.58 8.15 4.56
C LYS A 146 -23.15 9.61 4.38
N GLU A 147 -22.07 10.02 5.05
CA GLU A 147 -21.50 11.37 4.92
C GLU A 147 -21.16 11.72 3.45
N VAL A 148 -20.73 10.73 2.66
CA VAL A 148 -20.37 10.91 1.25
C VAL A 148 -21.50 10.54 0.27
N GLY A 149 -22.74 10.41 0.77
CA GLY A 149 -23.92 10.20 -0.06
C GLY A 149 -24.07 8.78 -0.63
N ILE A 150 -23.37 7.79 -0.09
CA ILE A 150 -23.50 6.38 -0.52
C ILE A 150 -24.77 5.78 0.10
N ASN A 151 -25.57 5.09 -0.70
CA ASN A 151 -26.69 4.29 -0.21
C ASN A 151 -26.17 2.98 0.41
N VAL A 152 -26.27 2.83 1.73
CA VAL A 152 -25.66 1.72 2.47
C VAL A 152 -26.69 0.65 2.85
N HIS A 153 -26.44 -0.58 2.41
CA HIS A 153 -27.14 -1.79 2.81
C HIS A 153 -26.22 -2.64 3.70
N ALA A 154 -26.11 -2.26 4.97
CA ALA A 154 -25.35 -3.01 5.96
C ALA A 154 -26.21 -4.12 6.56
N VAL A 155 -25.75 -5.36 6.46
CA VAL A 155 -26.28 -6.49 7.23
C VAL A 155 -25.48 -6.60 8.53
N VAL A 156 -26.16 -6.52 9.67
CA VAL A 156 -25.51 -6.60 10.98
C VAL A 156 -25.53 -8.05 11.46
N ASP A 157 -24.35 -8.66 11.64
CA ASP A 157 -24.18 -9.98 12.23
C ASP A 157 -23.57 -9.85 13.64
N LYS A 158 -24.39 -10.09 14.66
CA LYS A 158 -24.00 -9.96 16.08
C LYS A 158 -22.99 -11.01 16.53
N SER A 159 -22.76 -12.06 15.74
CA SER A 159 -21.88 -13.17 16.08
C SER A 159 -20.42 -12.95 15.69
N ARG A 160 -20.12 -11.85 14.96
CA ARG A 160 -18.77 -11.48 14.51
C ARG A 160 -18.48 -9.99 14.75
N PRO A 161 -17.21 -9.60 14.94
CA PRO A 161 -16.84 -8.20 14.94
C PRO A 161 -16.81 -7.64 13.51
N THR A 162 -16.95 -6.33 13.39
CA THR A 162 -16.56 -5.61 12.17
C THR A 162 -15.06 -5.80 11.94
N VAL A 163 -14.69 -6.19 10.72
CA VAL A 163 -13.29 -6.48 10.37
C VAL A 163 -12.45 -5.22 10.57
N SER A 164 -11.42 -5.31 11.40
CA SER A 164 -10.45 -4.22 11.61
C SER A 164 -9.01 -4.71 11.55
N LYS A 165 -8.13 -3.87 11.01
CA LYS A 165 -6.69 -4.13 10.90
C LYS A 165 -5.93 -2.97 11.50
N ASN A 166 -5.35 -3.16 12.68
CA ASN A 166 -4.63 -2.11 13.38
C ASN A 166 -3.12 -2.25 13.18
N SER A 167 -2.49 -1.27 12.55
CA SER A 167 -1.03 -1.13 12.49
C SER A 167 -0.53 -0.24 13.62
N ILE A 168 0.32 -0.76 14.49
CA ILE A 168 1.05 0.02 15.50
C ILE A 168 2.26 0.64 14.82
N VAL A 169 2.31 1.98 14.77
CA VAL A 169 3.30 2.75 14.03
C VAL A 169 4.13 3.60 14.97
N VAL A 170 5.45 3.51 14.84
CA VAL A 170 6.42 4.36 15.55
C VAL A 170 7.31 5.04 14.53
N GLY A 171 7.26 6.38 14.49
CA GLY A 171 7.89 7.16 13.42
C GLY A 171 7.39 6.71 12.04
N ASN A 172 8.30 6.31 11.16
CA ASN A 172 7.99 5.83 9.80
C ASN A 172 7.91 4.29 9.70
N TYR A 173 7.90 3.58 10.83
CA TYR A 173 7.97 2.12 10.85
C TYR A 173 6.71 1.49 11.46
N ARG A 174 6.20 0.42 10.83
CA ARG A 174 5.08 -0.37 11.36
C ARG A 174 5.64 -1.54 12.18
N LEU A 175 5.46 -1.48 13.48
CA LEU A 175 6.03 -2.46 14.41
C LEU A 175 5.24 -3.77 14.45
N LEU A 176 3.92 -3.65 14.53
CA LEU A 176 3.02 -4.79 14.69
C LEU A 176 1.72 -4.50 13.95
N LYS A 177 1.11 -5.54 13.40
CA LYS A 177 -0.26 -5.49 12.91
C LYS A 177 -1.13 -6.48 13.69
N VAL A 178 -2.28 -6.02 14.14
CA VAL A 178 -3.30 -6.82 14.82
C VAL A 178 -4.55 -6.80 13.97
N ASP A 179 -4.93 -7.97 13.47
CA ASP A 179 -6.14 -8.17 12.68
C ASP A 179 -7.23 -8.76 13.60
N THR A 180 -8.38 -8.08 13.68
CA THR A 180 -9.56 -8.55 14.42
C THR A 180 -10.66 -8.85 13.41
N LEU A 181 -10.90 -10.14 13.18
CA LEU A 181 -11.90 -10.62 12.22
C LEU A 181 -12.38 -12.03 12.57
N ASP A 182 -13.50 -12.42 11.94
CA ASP A 182 -14.01 -13.78 11.94
C ASP A 182 -14.11 -14.31 10.50
N ASN A 183 -13.42 -15.42 10.23
CA ASN A 183 -13.36 -16.07 8.92
C ASN A 183 -14.43 -17.16 8.72
N ARG A 184 -15.32 -17.38 9.70
CA ARG A 184 -16.45 -18.31 9.52
C ARG A 184 -17.38 -17.80 8.42
N SER A 185 -17.98 -18.72 7.69
CA SER A 185 -19.00 -18.40 6.68
C SER A 185 -20.11 -17.53 7.29
N ILE A 186 -20.64 -16.62 6.48
CA ILE A 186 -21.81 -15.83 6.85
C ILE A 186 -23.01 -16.78 6.85
N SER A 187 -23.65 -16.90 8.01
CA SER A 187 -24.81 -17.77 8.25
C SER A 187 -26.11 -17.02 8.14
#